data_AF-A0A6S7GRL5-F1
#
_entry.id   AF-A0A6S7GRL5-F1
#
_cell.length_a   1.000
_cell.length_b   1.000
_cell.length_c   1.000
_cell.angle_alpha   90.00
_cell.angle_beta   90.00
_cell.angle_gamma   90.00
#
_symmetry.space_group_name_H-M   'P 1'
#
loop_
_entity.id
_entity.type
_entity.pdbx_description
1 polymer ?
#
loop_
_entity_poly.entity_id
_entity_poly.type
_entity_poly.pdbx_seq_one_letter_code
_entity_poly.pdbx_strand_id
1 'polypeptide(L)'
;MGTGQFLCDFRRDYHITKSLAHRKAVTQTKQKANEKWMKVHFQHIEQDRSPGKKVSHVRLLLLVNELKDNGLTCLCTKNELQRLCNGYNVRYLLKWNKGKLSAELAHAILHCENMPSSPVTSKYVVAIIVREDQPALIPVLNLRRL
;
A
#
# COMPACT_ATOMS: atom_id res chain seq x y z
N MET A 1 -15.93 15.60 -39.13
CA MET A 1 -16.81 15.60 -37.95
C MET A 1 -16.75 14.22 -37.32
N GLY A 2 -16.11 14.06 -36.17
CA GLY A 2 -15.90 12.73 -35.56
C GLY A 2 -17.20 12.14 -35.02
N THR A 3 -17.39 10.83 -35.17
CA THR A 3 -18.61 10.07 -34.81
C THR A 3 -19.10 10.30 -33.37
N GLY A 4 -18.22 10.72 -32.46
CA GLY A 4 -18.56 11.07 -31.07
C GLY A 4 -19.32 12.39 -30.91
N GLN A 5 -19.19 13.33 -31.86
CA GLN A 5 -19.83 14.65 -31.80
C GLN A 5 -21.35 14.54 -32.03
N PHE A 6 -21.77 13.75 -33.02
CA PHE A 6 -23.18 13.47 -33.31
C PHE A 6 -23.93 12.93 -32.08
N LEU A 7 -23.33 11.99 -31.34
CA LEU A 7 -23.94 11.42 -30.13
C LEU A 7 -24.05 12.43 -28.98
N CYS A 8 -23.14 13.40 -28.91
CA CYS A 8 -23.22 14.49 -27.93
C CYS A 8 -24.35 15.45 -28.27
N ASP A 9 -24.45 15.86 -29.54
CA ASP A 9 -25.46 16.80 -30.01
C ASP A 9 -26.86 16.17 -29.97
N PHE A 10 -27.01 14.92 -30.42
CA PHE A 10 -28.27 14.17 -30.28
C PHE A 10 -28.74 14.07 -28.82
N ARG A 11 -27.84 13.76 -27.87
CA ARG A 11 -28.24 13.70 -26.46
C ARG A 11 -28.64 15.06 -25.90
N ARG A 12 -28.04 16.15 -26.41
CA ARG A 12 -28.37 17.52 -26.03
C ARG A 12 -29.74 17.92 -26.55
N ASP A 13 -30.00 17.66 -27.83
CA ASP A 13 -31.24 18.04 -28.52
C ASP A 13 -32.45 17.27 -27.98
N TYR A 14 -32.27 16.02 -27.55
CA TYR A 14 -33.33 15.18 -26.98
C TYR A 14 -33.34 15.12 -25.44
N HIS A 15 -32.59 16.00 -24.77
CA HIS A 15 -32.51 16.08 -23.30
C HIS A 15 -32.25 14.73 -22.58
N ILE A 16 -31.49 13.84 -23.22
CA ILE A 16 -31.22 12.50 -22.68
C ILE A 16 -30.24 12.63 -21.51
N THR A 17 -30.76 12.55 -20.28
CA THR A 17 -29.91 12.63 -19.10
C THR A 17 -29.13 11.33 -18.89
N LYS A 18 -27.89 11.47 -18.41
CA LYS A 18 -27.08 10.31 -18.03
C LYS A 18 -27.73 9.61 -16.83
N SER A 19 -27.79 8.28 -16.89
CA SER A 19 -28.29 7.45 -15.79
C SER A 19 -27.47 7.65 -14.51
N LEU A 20 -28.10 7.39 -13.36
CA LEU A 20 -27.42 7.43 -12.06
C LEU A 20 -26.22 6.48 -12.02
N ALA A 21 -26.33 5.30 -12.64
CA ALA A 21 -25.23 4.35 -12.76
C ALA A 21 -24.03 4.94 -13.50
N HIS A 22 -24.26 5.67 -14.60
CA HIS A 22 -23.19 6.34 -15.34
C HIS A 22 -22.53 7.45 -14.51
N ARG A 23 -23.33 8.29 -13.84
CA ARG A 23 -22.81 9.36 -12.98
C ARG A 23 -21.95 8.78 -11.86
N LYS A 24 -22.41 7.71 -11.21
CA LYS A 24 -21.66 6.98 -10.18
C LYS A 24 -20.35 6.39 -10.71
N ALA A 25 -20.36 5.81 -11.91
CA ALA A 25 -19.15 5.28 -12.53
C ALA A 25 -18.13 6.39 -12.83
N VAL A 26 -18.58 7.54 -13.33
CA VAL A 26 -17.71 8.70 -13.61
C VAL A 26 -17.12 9.26 -12.32
N THR A 27 -17.92 9.43 -11.26
CA THR A 27 -17.42 9.92 -9.98
C THR A 27 -16.41 8.95 -9.36
N GLN A 28 -16.67 7.65 -9.40
CA GLN A 28 -15.71 6.62 -8.93
C GLN A 28 -14.43 6.62 -9.76
N THR A 29 -14.51 6.83 -11.07
CA THR A 29 -13.32 6.90 -11.94
C THR A 29 -12.47 8.14 -11.59
N LYS A 30 -13.10 9.28 -11.33
CA LYS A 30 -12.41 10.49 -10.86
C LYS A 30 -11.75 10.28 -9.50
N GLN A 31 -12.46 9.66 -8.56
CA GLN A 31 -11.92 9.32 -7.23
C GLN A 31 -10.69 8.42 -7.34
N LYS A 32 -10.78 7.33 -8.11
CA LYS A 32 -9.62 6.44 -8.38
C LYS A 32 -8.45 7.16 -9.03
N ALA A 33 -8.70 8.14 -9.89
CA ALA A 33 -7.64 8.94 -10.47
C ALA A 33 -6.95 9.79 -9.39
N ASN A 34 -7.71 10.47 -8.53
CA ASN A 34 -7.18 11.26 -7.42
C ASN A 34 -6.38 10.40 -6.42
N GLU A 35 -6.90 9.23 -6.06
CA GLU A 35 -6.19 8.27 -5.18
C GLU A 35 -4.80 7.90 -5.72
N LYS A 36 -4.66 7.74 -7.04
CA LYS A 36 -3.36 7.43 -7.66
C LYS A 36 -2.36 8.56 -7.52
N TRP A 37 -2.79 9.82 -7.57
CA TRP A 37 -1.91 10.98 -7.38
C TRP A 37 -1.33 11.05 -5.97
N MET A 38 -2.06 10.53 -4.99
CA MET A 38 -1.61 10.47 -3.60
C MET A 38 -0.58 9.39 -3.32
N LYS A 39 -0.29 8.51 -4.29
CA LYS A 39 0.67 7.42 -4.12
C LYS A 39 2.06 7.97 -3.77
N VAL A 40 2.57 7.55 -2.62
CA VAL A 40 3.96 7.82 -2.23
C VAL A 40 4.89 6.84 -2.94
N HIS A 41 5.74 7.35 -3.85
CA HIS A 41 6.75 6.55 -4.53
C HIS A 41 7.95 6.25 -3.63
N PHE A 42 8.44 5.00 -3.66
CA PHE A 42 9.57 4.58 -2.82
C PHE A 42 10.87 5.31 -3.10
N GLN A 43 11.11 5.69 -4.36
CA GLN A 43 12.27 6.50 -4.72
C GLN A 43 12.32 7.80 -3.91
N HIS A 44 11.16 8.44 -3.67
CA HIS A 44 11.09 9.64 -2.84
C HIS A 44 11.36 9.34 -1.35
N ILE A 45 10.98 8.17 -0.86
CA ILE A 45 11.25 7.74 0.53
C ILE A 45 12.74 7.41 0.74
N GLU A 46 13.41 6.88 -0.28
CA GLU A 46 14.84 6.60 -0.25
C GLU A 46 15.68 7.87 -0.35
N GLN A 47 15.23 8.84 -1.15
CA GLN A 47 15.90 10.14 -1.33
C GLN A 47 15.66 11.12 -0.18
N ASP A 48 14.71 10.84 0.71
CA ASP A 48 14.41 11.69 1.85
C ASP A 48 15.59 11.71 2.85
N ARG A 49 16.26 12.86 2.92
CA ARG A 49 17.38 13.13 3.83
C ARG A 49 16.94 13.74 5.16
N SER A 50 15.63 13.93 5.39
CA SER A 50 15.14 14.46 6.66
C SER A 50 15.44 13.49 7.82
N PRO A 51 15.70 14.00 9.03
CA PRO A 51 16.01 13.14 10.18
C PRO A 51 14.83 12.22 10.47
N GLY A 52 15.07 10.90 10.43
CA GLY A 52 14.02 9.89 10.60
C GLY A 52 12.99 9.83 9.46
N LYS A 53 13.34 10.35 8.26
CA LYS A 53 12.47 10.39 7.07
C LYS A 53 11.09 10.99 7.35
N LYS A 54 11.07 12.07 8.15
CA LYS A 54 9.87 12.80 8.59
C LYS A 54 8.95 13.17 7.45
N VAL A 55 9.49 13.70 6.34
CA VAL A 55 8.68 14.16 5.21
C VAL A 55 7.94 12.99 4.56
N SER A 56 8.62 11.86 4.38
CA SER A 56 8.02 10.64 3.85
C SER A 56 7.01 10.03 4.81
N HIS A 57 7.32 10.03 6.11
CA HIS A 57 6.41 9.55 7.15
C HIS A 57 5.10 10.34 7.18
N VAL A 58 5.17 11.68 7.18
CA VAL A 58 3.99 12.56 7.14
C VAL A 58 3.13 12.28 5.90
N ARG A 59 3.73 12.08 4.73
CA ARG A 59 2.99 11.73 3.51
C ARG A 59 2.28 10.37 3.63
N LEU A 60 2.93 9.38 4.23
CA LEU A 60 2.32 8.08 4.49
C LEU A 60 1.19 8.17 5.52
N LEU A 61 1.35 8.99 6.56
CA LEU A 61 0.34 9.24 7.57
C LEU A 61 -0.88 9.94 6.98
N LEU A 62 -0.70 10.95 6.12
CA LEU A 62 -1.78 11.57 5.36
C LEU A 62 -2.52 10.56 4.48
N LEU A 63 -1.79 9.69 3.79
CA LEU A 63 -2.38 8.64 2.95
C LEU A 63 -3.25 7.69 3.78
N VAL A 64 -2.76 7.24 4.94
CA VAL A 64 -3.52 6.37 5.85
C VAL A 64 -4.76 7.07 6.39
N ASN A 65 -4.67 8.35 6.76
CA ASN A 65 -5.81 9.10 7.28
C ASN A 65 -6.89 9.38 6.22
N GLU A 66 -6.50 9.75 5.01
CA GLU A 66 -7.43 10.13 3.94
C GLU A 66 -8.07 8.92 3.26
N LEU A 67 -7.30 7.86 3.00
CA LEU A 67 -7.74 6.68 2.25
C LEU A 67 -8.08 5.47 3.12
N LYS A 68 -7.93 5.60 4.45
CA LYS A 68 -8.18 4.56 5.45
C LYS A 68 -7.45 3.24 5.10
N ASP A 69 -8.01 2.11 5.52
CA ASP A 69 -7.41 0.78 5.39
C ASP A 69 -7.14 0.36 3.93
N ASN A 70 -7.87 0.95 2.97
CA ASN A 70 -7.78 0.57 1.56
C ASN A 70 -6.73 1.35 0.77
N GLY A 71 -6.27 2.52 1.25
CA GLY A 71 -5.30 3.32 0.52
C GLY A 71 -3.99 2.58 0.26
N LEU A 72 -3.43 1.98 1.29
CA LEU A 72 -2.19 1.22 1.20
C LEU A 72 -2.36 -0.08 0.40
N THR A 73 -3.50 -0.77 0.52
CA THR A 73 -3.78 -1.99 -0.26
C THR A 73 -3.97 -1.72 -1.74
N CYS A 74 -4.54 -0.58 -2.14
CA CYS A 74 -4.78 -0.29 -3.55
C CYS A 74 -3.53 0.28 -4.23
N LEU A 75 -2.78 1.15 -3.55
CA LEU A 75 -1.73 1.96 -4.18
C LEU A 75 -0.35 1.30 -4.17
N CYS A 76 -0.02 0.58 -3.11
CA CYS A 76 1.30 -0.05 -2.96
C CYS A 76 1.29 -1.48 -3.52
N THR A 77 2.41 -2.00 -4.00
CA THR A 77 2.56 -3.43 -4.32
C THR A 77 2.87 -4.24 -3.04
N LYS A 78 2.78 -5.58 -3.10
CA LYS A 78 3.12 -6.44 -1.94
C LYS A 78 4.57 -6.25 -1.50
N ASN A 79 5.50 -6.16 -2.46
CA ASN A 79 6.93 -5.97 -2.20
C ASN A 79 7.21 -4.60 -1.56
N GLU A 80 6.53 -3.57 -2.04
CA GLU A 80 6.55 -2.23 -1.45
C GLU A 80 6.09 -2.26 0.02
N LEU A 81 4.92 -2.84 0.29
CA LEU A 81 4.41 -2.96 1.66
C LEU A 81 5.37 -3.70 2.59
N GLN A 82 5.99 -4.78 2.13
CA GLN A 82 7.00 -5.51 2.89
C GLN A 82 8.23 -4.65 3.24
N ARG A 83 8.72 -3.86 2.28
CA ARG A 83 9.83 -2.92 2.53
C ARG A 83 9.44 -1.84 3.54
N LEU A 84 8.21 -1.32 3.47
CA LEU A 84 7.72 -0.39 4.48
C LEU A 84 7.57 -1.06 5.85
N CYS A 85 7.00 -2.25 5.93
CA CYS A 85 6.94 -3.01 7.18
C CYS A 85 8.32 -3.16 7.81
N ASN A 86 9.36 -3.50 7.03
CA ASN A 86 10.74 -3.55 7.52
C ASN A 86 11.23 -2.17 8.02
N GLY A 87 10.93 -1.11 7.28
CA GLY A 87 11.26 0.26 7.68
C GLY A 87 10.44 0.80 8.87
N TYR A 88 9.37 0.13 9.28
CA TYR A 88 8.61 0.42 10.50
C TYR A 88 8.85 -0.64 11.59
N ASN A 89 9.82 -1.56 11.40
CA ASN A 89 10.10 -2.70 12.28
C ASN A 89 8.87 -3.59 12.58
N VAL A 90 7.92 -3.65 11.64
CA VAL A 90 6.73 -4.50 11.71
C VAL A 90 7.09 -5.91 11.28
N ARG A 91 6.90 -6.87 12.19
CA ARG A 91 7.09 -8.30 11.89
C ARG A 91 5.94 -8.80 11.01
N TYR A 92 6.27 -9.42 9.89
CA TYR A 92 5.29 -10.04 9.00
C TYR A 92 5.72 -11.44 8.56
N LEU A 93 4.75 -12.26 8.15
CA LEU A 93 5.02 -13.57 7.52
C LEU A 93 4.90 -13.45 6.00
N LEU A 94 5.70 -14.20 5.25
CA LEU A 94 5.65 -14.19 3.76
C LEU A 94 4.27 -14.58 3.20
N LYS A 95 3.58 -15.48 3.92
CA LYS A 95 2.22 -15.94 3.60
C LYS A 95 1.13 -14.89 3.79
N TRP A 96 1.44 -13.75 4.42
CA TRP A 96 0.44 -12.70 4.60
C TRP A 96 0.00 -12.13 3.26
N ASN A 97 -1.32 -11.91 3.17
CA ASN A 97 -1.93 -11.24 2.04
C ASN A 97 -1.68 -9.72 2.14
N LYS A 98 -1.95 -9.03 1.03
CA LYS A 98 -1.73 -7.60 0.91
C LYS A 98 -2.53 -6.79 1.94
N GLY A 99 -3.77 -7.20 2.20
CA GLY A 99 -4.66 -6.56 3.17
C GLY A 99 -4.19 -6.65 4.62
N LYS A 100 -3.64 -7.80 5.02
CA LYS A 100 -3.08 -7.96 6.37
C LYS A 100 -1.80 -7.14 6.53
N LEU A 101 -0.93 -7.14 5.52
CA LEU A 101 0.29 -6.32 5.53
C LEU A 101 -0.01 -4.82 5.65
N SER A 102 -0.98 -4.32 4.89
CA SER A 102 -1.35 -2.91 4.93
C SER A 102 -2.00 -2.50 6.25
N ALA A 103 -2.84 -3.35 6.84
CA ALA A 103 -3.53 -3.04 8.09
C ALA A 103 -2.52 -2.91 9.24
N GLU A 104 -1.61 -3.88 9.37
CA GLU A 104 -0.54 -3.85 10.37
C GLU A 104 0.42 -2.67 10.15
N LEU A 105 0.73 -2.36 8.89
CA LEU A 105 1.53 -1.20 8.55
C LEU A 105 0.81 0.12 8.86
N ALA A 106 -0.48 0.24 8.56
CA ALA A 106 -1.28 1.43 8.88
C ALA A 106 -1.30 1.69 10.39
N HIS A 107 -1.51 0.64 11.19
CA HIS A 107 -1.45 0.72 12.64
C HIS A 107 -0.07 1.21 13.10
N ALA A 108 1.01 0.63 12.58
CA ALA A 108 2.36 1.06 12.92
C ALA A 108 2.65 2.53 12.54
N ILE A 109 2.16 2.99 11.38
CA ILE A 109 2.31 4.39 10.93
C ILE A 109 1.58 5.34 11.87
N LEU A 110 0.38 5.00 12.35
CA LEU A 110 -0.40 5.85 13.25
C LEU A 110 0.19 5.97 14.66
N HIS A 111 0.89 4.93 15.13
CA HIS A 111 1.48 4.89 16.48
C HIS A 111 2.93 5.36 16.54
N CYS A 112 3.60 5.52 15.39
CA CYS A 112 4.98 6.00 15.34
C CYS A 112 4.99 7.49 15.02
N GLU A 113 5.81 8.30 15.71
CA GLU A 113 5.97 9.73 15.39
C GLU A 113 6.84 9.97 14.14
N ASN A 114 7.74 9.03 13.83
CA ASN A 114 8.68 9.10 12.72
C ASN A 114 8.89 7.68 12.14
N MET A 115 9.42 7.59 10.92
CA MET A 115 9.81 6.29 10.37
C MET A 115 11.06 5.79 11.12
N PRO A 116 10.98 4.68 11.87
CA PRO A 116 12.13 4.20 12.63
C PRO A 116 13.16 3.66 11.63
N SER A 117 14.27 4.37 11.42
CA SER A 117 15.29 3.92 10.48
C SER A 117 15.73 2.51 10.87
N SER A 118 15.53 1.53 9.97
CA SER A 118 15.96 0.16 10.21
C SER A 118 17.44 0.19 10.58
N PRO A 119 17.84 -0.32 11.76
CA PRO A 119 19.22 -0.77 11.91
C PRO A 119 19.42 -1.89 10.89
N VAL A 120 20.57 -1.85 10.23
CA VAL A 120 21.08 -2.91 9.35
C VAL A 120 20.89 -4.26 10.04
N THR A 121 19.84 -5.03 9.69
CA THR A 121 19.69 -6.49 9.94
C THR A 121 18.32 -7.03 9.49
N SER A 122 17.93 -6.82 8.22
CA SER A 122 16.90 -7.66 7.58
C SER A 122 17.52 -8.99 7.12
N LYS A 123 17.85 -9.89 8.05
CA LYS A 123 18.22 -11.29 7.77
C LYS A 123 17.31 -12.33 8.44
N TYR A 124 16.11 -11.95 8.88
CA TYR A 124 15.16 -12.91 9.44
C TYR A 124 13.92 -13.04 8.55
N VAL A 125 14.06 -13.87 7.53
CA VAL A 125 12.92 -14.53 6.89
C VAL A 125 12.62 -15.78 7.72
N VAL A 126 11.60 -15.72 8.58
CA VAL A 126 11.12 -16.92 9.28
C VAL A 126 10.37 -17.79 8.27
N ALA A 127 11.10 -18.70 7.63
CA ALA A 127 10.51 -19.78 6.87
C ALA A 127 9.92 -20.80 7.87
N ILE A 128 8.60 -20.82 7.98
CA ILE A 128 7.91 -21.89 8.71
C ILE A 128 7.98 -23.12 7.80
N ILE A 129 8.95 -24.01 8.04
CA ILE A 129 8.91 -25.36 7.48
C ILE A 129 7.88 -26.12 8.31
N VAL A 130 6.68 -26.27 7.77
CA VAL A 130 5.71 -27.23 8.31
C VAL A 130 6.23 -28.61 7.92
N ARG A 131 6.89 -29.30 8.86
CA ARG A 131 7.01 -30.75 8.82
C ARG A 131 5.82 -31.28 9.62
N GLU A 132 4.85 -31.82 8.90
CA GLU A 132 3.91 -32.79 9.46
C GLU A 132 4.76 -33.95 9.99
N ASP A 133 4.46 -34.38 11.21
CA ASP A 133 5.18 -35.38 12.01
C ASP A 133 6.51 -34.91 12.63
N GLN A 134 6.45 -34.37 13.86
CA GLN A 134 7.25 -34.74 15.04
C GLN A 134 6.95 -33.78 16.22
N PRO A 135 6.97 -34.26 17.49
CA PRO A 135 6.65 -33.44 18.66
C PRO A 135 7.74 -32.40 18.93
N ALA A 136 7.30 -31.27 19.49
CA ALA A 136 8.04 -30.04 19.73
C ALA A 136 9.54 -30.22 20.08
N LEU A 137 10.40 -29.96 19.09
CA LEU A 137 11.81 -29.71 19.29
C LEU A 137 12.16 -28.33 18.73
N ILE A 138 12.69 -27.49 19.62
CA ILE A 138 13.15 -26.13 19.39
C ILE A 138 13.97 -26.09 18.09
N PRO A 139 13.64 -25.23 17.12
CA PRO A 139 14.33 -25.21 15.84
C PRO A 139 15.80 -24.80 16.04
N VAL A 140 16.71 -25.71 15.69
CA VAL A 140 18.16 -25.48 15.70
C VAL A 140 18.50 -24.42 14.64
N LEU A 141 19.06 -23.30 15.10
CA LEU A 141 19.54 -22.21 14.25
C LEU A 141 20.81 -22.63 13.50
N ASN A 142 20.64 -23.22 12.31
CA ASN A 142 21.77 -23.50 11.42
C ASN A 142 22.23 -22.23 10.71
N LEU A 143 23.25 -21.58 11.27
CA LEU A 143 23.93 -20.43 10.68
C LEU A 143 24.92 -20.91 9.60
N ARG A 144 24.52 -20.89 8.33
CA ARG A 144 25.50 -20.97 7.22
C ARG A 144 26.08 -19.58 6.96
N ARG A 145 27.40 -19.45 7.14
CA ARG A 145 28.19 -18.29 6.72
C ARG A 145 28.44 -18.38 5.21
N LEU A 146 28.12 -17.30 4.50
CA LEU A 146 28.73 -16.92 3.22
C LEU A 146 29.29 -15.51 3.42
#